data_AF-A0A7J3KYA8-F1
#
_entry.id   AF-A0A7J3KYA8-F1
#
_cell.length_a   1.000
_cell.length_b   1.000
_cell.length_c   1.000
_cell.angle_alpha   90.00
_cell.angle_beta   90.00
_cell.angle_gamma   90.00
#
_symmetry.space_group_name_H-M   'P 1'
#
loop_
_entity.id
_entity.type
_entity.pdbx_description
1 polymer ?
#
loop_
_entity_poly.entity_id
_entity_poly.type
_entity_poly.pdbx_seq_one_letter_code
_entity_poly.pdbx_strand_id
1 'polypeptide(L)'
;MRHGDDKIRLIKDLRSMGVPIGGFSIKKPVVTLALIIANTLMYLVTSYENFFIGISDYWVSLGGFVPSLIETPSQWYRILTSMFLHADLFHIFFNMYFLYLFGRAVENALGKLRFLILYLISGIIAS
;
A
#
# COMPACT_ATOMS: atom_id res chain seq x y z
N MET A 1 14.00 -24.20 -37.36
CA MET A 1 12.88 -23.24 -37.53
C MET A 1 11.52 -23.85 -37.11
N ARG A 2 11.41 -24.65 -36.04
CA ARG A 2 10.19 -25.46 -35.75
C ARG A 2 9.51 -25.21 -34.39
N HIS A 3 10.07 -24.38 -33.53
CA HIS A 3 9.65 -24.31 -32.11
C HIS A 3 8.60 -23.22 -31.80
N GLY A 4 8.36 -22.29 -32.73
CA GLY A 4 7.37 -21.22 -32.57
C GLY A 4 5.93 -21.66 -32.88
N ASP A 5 5.77 -22.60 -33.83
CA ASP A 5 4.47 -23.00 -34.35
C ASP A 5 3.64 -23.82 -33.35
N ASP A 6 4.31 -24.57 -32.48
CA ASP A 6 3.67 -25.40 -31.45
C ASP A 6 2.98 -24.56 -30.37
N LYS A 7 3.59 -23.44 -29.95
CA LYS A 7 2.98 -22.50 -28.99
C LYS A 7 1.72 -21.86 -29.56
N ILE A 8 1.74 -21.50 -30.84
CA ILE A 8 0.62 -20.85 -31.52
C ILE A 8 -0.56 -21.84 -31.69
N ARG A 9 -0.27 -23.11 -31.99
CA ARG A 9 -1.28 -24.18 -32.01
C ARG A 9 -1.90 -24.41 -30.64
N LEU A 10 -1.08 -24.53 -29.60
CA LEU A 10 -1.56 -24.75 -28.24
C LEU A 10 -2.48 -23.61 -27.76
N ILE A 11 -2.13 -22.35 -28.02
CA ILE A 11 -2.95 -21.19 -27.65
C ILE A 11 -4.29 -21.19 -28.41
N LYS A 12 -4.29 -21.60 -29.69
CA LYS A 12 -5.52 -21.74 -30.47
C LYS A 12 -6.41 -22.87 -29.96
N ASP A 13 -5.84 -24.01 -29.60
CA ASP A 13 -6.56 -25.17 -29.05
C ASP A 13 -7.15 -24.87 -27.67
N LEU A 14 -6.40 -24.21 -26.80
CA LEU A 14 -6.92 -23.77 -25.49
C LEU A 14 -8.07 -22.77 -25.65
N ARG A 15 -7.97 -21.85 -26.62
CA ARG A 15 -9.05 -20.89 -26.92
C ARG A 15 -10.29 -21.58 -27.51
N SER A 16 -10.13 -22.62 -28.33
CA SER A 16 -11.26 -23.38 -28.90
C SER A 16 -11.92 -24.30 -27.88
N MET A 17 -11.19 -24.73 -26.84
CA MET A 17 -11.71 -25.45 -25.68
C MET A 17 -12.42 -24.55 -24.66
N GLY A 18 -12.57 -23.25 -24.94
CA GLY A 18 -13.23 -22.30 -24.03
C GLY A 18 -12.40 -22.00 -22.77
N VAL A 19 -11.12 -22.37 -22.74
CA VAL A 19 -10.22 -22.00 -21.65
C VAL A 19 -10.05 -20.48 -21.71
N PRO A 20 -10.43 -19.73 -20.65
CA PRO A 20 -10.19 -18.30 -20.62
C PRO A 20 -8.69 -18.07 -20.53
N ILE A 21 -8.04 -17.88 -21.67
CA ILE A 21 -6.68 -17.36 -21.75
C ILE A 21 -6.75 -15.85 -21.51
N GLY A 22 -7.20 -15.47 -20.32
CA GLY A 22 -7.10 -14.11 -19.85
C GLY A 22 -5.64 -13.81 -19.62
N GLY A 23 -5.04 -12.99 -20.48
CA GLY A 23 -3.77 -12.38 -20.15
C GLY A 23 -3.96 -11.62 -18.83
N PHE A 24 -3.24 -11.99 -17.78
CA PHE A 24 -3.14 -11.19 -16.57
C PHE A 24 -2.53 -9.85 -16.97
N SER A 25 -3.38 -8.89 -17.36
CA SER A 25 -2.97 -7.51 -17.57
C SER A 25 -2.72 -6.94 -16.18
N ILE A 26 -1.47 -7.06 -15.72
CA ILE A 26 -1.03 -6.38 -14.51
C ILE A 26 -1.04 -4.89 -14.82
N LYS A 27 -2.14 -4.22 -14.47
CA LYS A 27 -2.20 -2.77 -14.54
C LYS A 27 -1.15 -2.22 -13.57
N LYS A 28 -0.47 -1.15 -13.99
CA LYS A 28 0.51 -0.48 -13.11
C LYS A 28 -0.21 -0.04 -11.83
N PRO A 29 0.26 -0.45 -10.65
CA PRO A 29 -0.42 -0.22 -9.37
C PRO A 29 -0.07 1.19 -8.85
N VAL A 30 -0.62 2.21 -9.51
CA VAL A 30 -0.26 3.60 -9.29
C VAL A 30 -0.59 4.04 -7.87
N VAL A 31 -1.74 3.64 -7.34
CA VAL A 31 -2.15 4.05 -5.98
C VAL A 31 -1.28 3.37 -4.94
N THR A 32 -1.02 2.07 -5.10
CA THR A 32 -0.12 1.32 -4.20
C THR A 32 1.25 1.97 -4.14
N LEU A 33 1.84 2.32 -5.28
CA LEU A 33 3.14 2.98 -5.33
C LEU A 33 3.11 4.38 -4.72
N ALA A 34 2.05 5.16 -4.99
CA ALA A 34 1.89 6.49 -4.39
C ALA A 34 1.82 6.43 -2.86
N LEU A 35 1.09 5.46 -2.31
CA LEU A 35 1.01 5.25 -0.86
C LEU A 35 2.36 4.81 -0.28
N ILE A 36 3.10 3.94 -0.98
CA ILE A 36 4.44 3.54 -0.54
C ILE A 36 5.38 4.75 -0.47
N ILE A 37 5.38 5.58 -1.51
CA ILE A 37 6.20 6.78 -1.57
C ILE A 37 5.80 7.74 -0.43
N ALA A 38 4.50 7.99 -0.24
CA ALA A 38 4.02 8.88 0.81
C ALA A 38 4.46 8.43 2.21
N ASN A 39 4.26 7.14 2.54
CA ASN A 39 4.67 6.58 3.83
C ASN A 39 6.19 6.60 4.02
N THR A 40 6.95 6.28 2.97
CA THR A 40 8.42 6.31 3.00
C THR A 40 8.95 7.72 3.22
N LEU A 41 8.42 8.72 2.50
CA LEU A 41 8.81 10.11 2.69
C LEU A 41 8.45 10.61 4.09
N MET A 42 7.28 10.24 4.60
CA MET A 42 6.88 10.63 5.96
C MET A 42 7.84 10.07 7.00
N TYR A 43 8.20 8.78 6.89
CA TYR A 43 9.16 8.16 7.80
C TYR A 43 10.54 8.81 7.72
N LEU A 44 11.05 9.11 6.52
CA LEU A 44 12.33 9.81 6.37
C LEU A 44 12.33 11.17 7.07
N VAL A 45 11.23 11.93 6.97
CA VAL A 45 11.08 13.21 7.66
C VAL A 45 11.01 13.02 9.18
N THR A 46 10.23 12.05 9.66
CA THR A 46 9.98 11.91 11.10
C THR A 46 11.07 11.19 11.88
N SER A 47 11.96 10.46 11.20
CA SER A 47 13.05 9.69 11.81
C SER A 47 14.45 10.26 11.56
N TYR A 48 14.58 11.39 10.85
CA TYR A 48 15.88 11.95 10.45
C TYR A 48 16.80 12.23 11.66
N GLU A 49 16.22 12.71 12.78
CA GLU A 49 16.96 13.03 14.02
C GLU A 49 17.54 11.78 14.70
N ASN A 50 16.92 10.63 14.45
CA ASN A 50 17.26 9.33 15.04
C ASN A 50 17.99 8.43 14.03
N PHE A 51 18.67 9.00 13.04
CA PHE A 51 19.40 8.25 12.00
C PHE A 51 18.55 7.19 11.29
N PHE A 52 17.26 7.45 11.09
CA PHE A 52 16.31 6.55 10.41
C PHE A 52 16.12 5.20 11.10
N ILE A 53 16.39 5.11 12.41
CA ILE A 53 16.13 3.90 13.21
C ILE A 53 14.71 3.92 13.76
N GLY A 54 14.25 5.09 14.22
CA GLY A 54 12.91 5.27 14.78
C GLY A 54 12.41 6.70 14.71
N ILE A 55 11.11 6.89 14.88
CA ILE A 55 10.47 8.20 14.89
C ILE A 55 10.93 9.05 16.08
N SER A 56 11.04 10.38 15.92
CA SER A 56 11.34 11.28 17.04
C SER A 56 10.11 11.62 17.88
N ASP A 57 10.31 11.81 19.18
CA ASP A 57 9.24 12.11 20.14
C ASP A 57 8.46 13.38 19.76
N TYR A 58 9.13 14.35 19.13
CA TYR A 58 8.50 15.54 18.59
C TYR A 58 7.37 15.19 17.61
N TRP A 59 7.65 14.35 16.61
CA TRP A 59 6.66 13.94 15.61
C TRP A 59 5.54 13.09 16.20
N VAL A 60 5.86 12.24 17.18
CA VAL A 60 4.86 11.48 17.94
C VAL A 60 3.93 12.41 18.70
N SER A 61 4.48 13.43 19.39
CA SER A 61 3.66 14.40 20.12
C SER A 61 2.77 15.24 19.19
N LEU A 62 3.24 15.53 17.97
CA LEU A 62 2.51 16.35 17.01
C LEU A 62 1.37 15.58 16.32
N GLY A 63 1.61 14.35 15.87
CA GLY A 63 0.68 13.63 14.99
C GLY A 63 0.38 12.19 15.37
N GLY A 64 0.96 11.70 16.47
CA GLY A 64 0.71 10.36 17.01
C GLY A 64 -0.72 10.21 17.52
N PHE A 65 -1.21 8.97 17.46
CA PHE A 65 -2.51 8.60 18.00
C PHE A 65 -2.47 8.58 19.52
N VAL A 66 -3.32 9.39 20.15
CA VAL A 66 -3.45 9.49 21.61
C VAL A 66 -4.94 9.42 21.95
N PRO A 67 -5.45 8.29 22.46
CA PRO A 67 -6.89 8.09 22.68
C PRO A 67 -7.55 9.19 23.53
N SER A 68 -6.85 9.66 24.56
CA SER A 68 -7.36 10.70 25.47
C SER A 68 -7.57 12.07 24.80
N LEU A 69 -6.95 12.32 23.65
CA LEU A 69 -7.10 13.59 22.93
C LEU A 69 -8.24 13.57 21.91
N ILE A 70 -8.80 12.40 21.58
CA ILE A 70 -9.81 12.25 20.52
C ILE A 70 -11.17 12.87 20.90
N GLU A 71 -11.42 13.04 22.20
CA GLU A 71 -12.60 13.76 22.70
C GLU A 71 -12.61 15.23 22.27
N THR A 72 -11.45 15.78 21.88
CA THR A 72 -11.32 17.15 21.39
C THR A 72 -11.38 17.19 19.85
N PRO A 73 -12.40 17.82 19.23
CA PRO A 73 -12.54 17.85 17.77
C PRO A 73 -11.33 18.42 17.03
N SER A 74 -10.59 19.35 17.66
CA SER A 74 -9.37 19.92 17.08
C SER A 74 -8.22 18.91 16.94
N GLN A 75 -8.32 17.73 17.54
CA GLN A 75 -7.30 16.68 17.53
C GLN A 75 -7.64 15.50 16.62
N TRP A 76 -8.79 15.51 15.92
CA TRP A 76 -9.20 14.42 15.03
C TRP A 76 -8.25 14.16 13.86
N TYR A 77 -7.43 15.17 13.49
CA TYR A 77 -6.37 14.98 12.49
C TYR A 77 -5.40 13.86 12.89
N ARG A 78 -5.22 13.58 14.19
CA ARG A 78 -4.34 12.53 14.72
C ARG A 78 -4.73 11.13 14.25
N ILE A 79 -6.01 10.89 13.98
CA ILE A 79 -6.49 9.60 13.46
C ILE A 79 -5.93 9.35 12.06
N LEU A 80 -5.89 10.40 11.23
CA LEU A 80 -5.37 10.31 9.88
C LEU A 80 -3.84 10.40 9.83
N THR A 81 -3.23 11.28 10.62
CA THR A 81 -1.77 11.46 10.60
C THR A 81 -1.03 10.26 11.17
N SER A 82 -1.59 9.62 12.20
CA SER A 82 -1.00 8.41 12.80
C SER A 82 -0.85 7.26 11.80
N MET A 83 -1.74 7.17 10.80
CA MET A 83 -1.65 6.16 9.73
C MET A 83 -0.35 6.23 8.93
N PHE A 84 0.32 7.39 8.89
CA PHE A 84 1.58 7.60 8.16
C PHE A 84 2.82 7.58 9.07
N LEU A 85 2.63 7.62 10.39
CA LEU A 85 3.72 7.56 11.35
C LEU A 85 4.11 6.11 11.61
N HIS A 86 5.39 5.79 11.45
CA HIS A 86 5.93 4.46 11.69
C HIS A 86 6.96 4.53 12.82
N ALA A 87 6.85 3.62 13.79
CA ALA A 87 7.68 3.64 15.00
C ALA A 87 9.16 3.39 14.69
N ASP A 88 9.45 2.45 13.80
CA ASP A 88 10.80 1.97 13.52
C ASP A 88 10.96 1.46 12.09
N LEU A 89 12.23 1.21 11.71
CA LEU A 89 12.62 0.81 10.36
C LEU A 89 12.01 -0.52 9.92
N PHE A 90 11.91 -1.50 10.85
CA PHE A 90 11.34 -2.80 10.53
C PHE A 90 9.84 -2.67 10.29
N HIS A 91 9.15 -1.88 11.11
CA HIS A 91 7.71 -1.65 10.98
C HIS A 91 7.37 -1.06 9.61
N ILE A 92 8.06 -0.01 9.17
CA ILE A 92 7.83 0.54 7.82
C ILE A 92 8.21 -0.44 6.72
N PHE A 93 9.32 -1.16 6.86
CA PHE A 93 9.73 -2.14 5.86
C PHE A 93 8.65 -3.20 5.61
N PHE A 94 8.14 -3.81 6.68
CA PHE A 94 7.10 -4.84 6.55
C PHE A 94 5.78 -4.26 6.06
N ASN A 95 5.38 -3.07 6.52
CA ASN A 95 4.18 -2.40 6.00
C ASN A 95 4.27 -2.15 4.50
N MET A 96 5.39 -1.63 4.01
CA MET A 96 5.57 -1.36 2.57
C MET A 96 5.67 -2.65 1.77
N TYR A 97 6.31 -3.69 2.31
CA TYR A 97 6.39 -5.01 1.70
C TYR A 97 4.99 -5.64 1.52
N PHE A 98 4.18 -5.65 2.58
CA PHE A 98 2.81 -6.18 2.52
C PHE A 98 1.89 -5.31 1.67
N LEU A 99 2.00 -3.98 1.76
CA LEU A 99 1.26 -3.06 0.91
C LEU A 99 1.59 -3.28 -0.57
N TYR A 100 2.85 -3.54 -0.92
CA TYR A 100 3.21 -3.85 -2.29
C TYR A 100 2.72 -5.24 -2.74
N LEU A 101 2.78 -6.26 -1.89
CA LEU A 101 2.30 -7.59 -2.26
C LEU A 101 0.79 -7.62 -2.45
N PHE A 102 0.05 -7.22 -1.42
CA PHE A 102 -1.40 -7.30 -1.39
C PHE A 102 -2.05 -6.11 -2.10
N GLY A 103 -1.55 -4.88 -1.88
CA GLY A 103 -2.13 -3.68 -2.47
C GLY A 103 -2.17 -3.73 -3.99
N ARG A 104 -1.13 -4.25 -4.65
CA ARG A 104 -1.17 -4.45 -6.12
C ARG A 104 -2.26 -5.42 -6.57
N ALA A 105 -2.45 -6.52 -5.85
CA ALA A 105 -3.47 -7.51 -6.15
C ALA A 105 -4.88 -6.91 -5.96
N VAL A 106 -5.08 -6.20 -4.85
CA VAL A 106 -6.36 -5.56 -4.51
C VAL A 106 -6.66 -4.37 -5.43
N GLU A 107 -5.68 -3.53 -5.77
CA GLU A 107 -5.84 -2.42 -6.72
C GLU A 107 -6.20 -2.94 -8.12
N ASN A 108 -5.62 -4.06 -8.55
CA ASN A 108 -5.97 -4.69 -9.81
C ASN A 108 -7.39 -5.27 -9.80
N ALA A 109 -7.85 -5.82 -8.68
CA ALA A 109 -9.19 -6.41 -8.54
C ALA A 109 -10.29 -5.35 -8.37
N LEU A 110 -10.07 -4.32 -7.55
CA LEU A 110 -11.08 -3.32 -7.18
C LEU A 110 -11.01 -2.04 -8.02
N GLY A 111 -9.86 -1.77 -8.64
CA GLY A 111 -9.55 -0.49 -9.25
C GLY A 111 -9.09 0.57 -8.24
N LYS A 112 -8.47 1.63 -8.77
CA LYS A 112 -7.74 2.66 -8.03
C LYS A 112 -8.54 3.33 -6.90
N LEU A 113 -9.74 3.85 -7.22
CA LEU A 113 -10.53 4.63 -6.27
C LEU A 113 -11.06 3.78 -5.11
N ARG A 114 -11.56 2.58 -5.41
CA ARG A 114 -12.08 1.65 -4.39
C ARG A 114 -10.97 1.14 -3.49
N PHE A 115 -9.79 0.86 -4.05
CA PHE A 115 -8.62 0.52 -3.27
C PHE A 115 -8.17 1.67 -2.35
N LEU A 116 -8.15 2.91 -2.84
CA LEU A 116 -7.79 4.07 -2.01
C LEU A 116 -8.75 4.25 -0.83
N ILE A 117 -10.06 4.15 -1.08
CA ILE A 117 -11.08 4.24 -0.02
C ILE A 117 -10.91 3.10 0.99
N LEU A 118 -10.70 1.87 0.51
CA LEU A 118 -10.46 0.72 1.38
C LEU A 118 -9.23 0.94 2.27
N TYR A 119 -8.14 1.44 1.69
CA TYR A 119 -6.91 1.75 2.43
C TYR A 119 -7.17 2.77 3.55
N LEU A 120 -7.84 3.89 3.23
CA LEU A 120 -8.15 4.94 4.19
C LEU A 120 -9.05 4.44 5.33
N ILE A 121 -10.12 3.69 5.01
CA ILE A 121 -11.01 3.12 6.02
C ILE A 121 -10.27 2.10 6.88
N SER A 122 -9.46 1.23 6.28
CA SER A 122 -8.71 0.22 7.02
C SER A 122 -7.72 0.84 8.00
N GLY A 123 -7.08 1.95 7.62
CA GLY A 123 -6.18 2.66 8.51
C GLY A 123 -6.92 3.33 9.66
N ILE A 124 -8.05 4.01 9.41
CA ILE A 124 -8.87 4.60 10.47
C ILE A 124 -9.31 3.56 11.53
N ILE A 125 -9.61 2.33 11.10
CA ILE A 125 -10.01 1.24 12.01
C ILE A 125 -8.80 0.68 12.78
N ALA A 126 -7.61 0.71 12.19
CA ALA A 126 -6.39 0.15 12.78
C ALA A 126 -5.62 1.15 13.67
N SER A 127 -5.85 2.46 13.50
CA SER A 127 -5.22 3.57 14.24
C SER A 127 -5.54 3.58 15.73
#